data_AF-A0A2E6W5K1-F1
#
_entry.id   AF-A0A2E6W5K1-F1
#
_cell.length_a   1.000
_cell.length_b   1.000
_cell.length_c   1.000
_cell.angle_alpha   90.00
_cell.angle_beta   90.00
_cell.angle_gamma   90.00
#
_symmetry.space_group_name_H-M   'P 1'
#
loop_
_entity.id
_entity.type
_entity.pdbx_description
1 polymer ?
#
loop_
_entity_poly.entity_id
_entity_poly.type
_entity_poly.pdbx_seq_one_letter_code
_entity_poly.pdbx_strand_id
1 'polypeptide(L)'
;MCDRKITLVRLINVGCSFSYGNIISEYETFADKHISPGTLVAKYMGIEELNIASPGLSLDGVLRRLHSYKFERDDIFLIGLPPNLRLQAVRTEPRNQNKIRKKFNNPSEWRQNAFNQGPKIPEDWFITKTWDSDFEKVDLLETTAYWSFYNILLIQLTMTHKLSYHLPENRYWLYNSVHGHMQQTTDKPEIQRLRDQINMLNYYKPDTGMHDEVLLDQKYQIARDDTHPNHIYYKRWAEEFCTWMSQSA
;
A
#
# COMPACT_ATOMS: atom_id res chain seq x y z
N MET A 1 -31.17 -4.99 -28.60
CA MET A 1 -30.12 -3.99 -28.31
C MET A 1 -29.71 -4.18 -26.87
N CYS A 2 -28.56 -4.83 -26.60
CA CYS A 2 -28.03 -4.91 -25.25
C CYS A 2 -27.51 -3.54 -24.87
N ASP A 3 -28.07 -2.95 -23.82
CA ASP A 3 -27.44 -1.86 -23.10
C ASP A 3 -26.03 -2.29 -22.70
N ARG A 4 -25.02 -1.87 -23.47
CA ARG A 4 -23.65 -1.89 -22.99
C ARG A 4 -23.62 -0.92 -21.81
N LYS A 5 -23.76 -1.44 -20.60
CA LYS A 5 -23.34 -0.74 -19.39
C LYS A 5 -21.94 -0.22 -19.68
N ILE A 6 -21.80 1.10 -19.79
CA ILE A 6 -20.50 1.77 -19.78
C ILE A 6 -19.86 1.32 -18.47
N THR A 7 -18.94 0.37 -18.55
CA THR A 7 -18.26 -0.15 -17.37
C THR A 7 -17.23 0.90 -17.06
N LEU A 8 -17.49 1.70 -16.02
CA LEU A 8 -16.60 2.78 -15.63
C LEU A 8 -15.27 2.13 -15.22
N VAL A 9 -14.17 2.48 -15.89
CA VAL A 9 -12.83 2.03 -15.50
C VAL A 9 -12.54 2.61 -14.11
N ARG A 10 -11.96 1.81 -13.21
CA ARG A 10 -11.66 2.21 -11.84
C ARG A 10 -10.21 1.92 -11.50
N LEU A 11 -9.62 2.77 -10.64
CA LEU A 11 -8.35 2.52 -10.00
C LEU A 11 -8.58 1.83 -8.65
N ILE A 12 -8.20 0.57 -8.56
CA ILE A 12 -8.16 -0.21 -7.34
C ILE A 12 -6.91 0.18 -6.55
N ASN A 13 -7.09 0.93 -5.48
CA ASN A 13 -6.01 1.28 -4.56
C ASN A 13 -5.98 0.30 -3.38
N VAL A 14 -4.87 -0.42 -3.22
CA VAL A 14 -4.69 -1.42 -2.16
C VAL A 14 -3.33 -1.23 -1.49
N GLY A 15 -3.27 -1.46 -0.18
CA GLY A 15 -2.04 -1.32 0.59
C GLY A 15 -2.32 -1.07 2.07
N CYS A 16 -1.36 -0.47 2.76
CA CYS A 16 -1.47 -0.18 4.20
C CYS A 16 -2.03 1.22 4.49
N SER A 17 -1.72 1.80 5.65
CA SER A 17 -2.18 3.15 6.03
C SER A 17 -1.68 4.26 5.10
N PHE A 18 -0.49 4.10 4.52
CA PHE A 18 0.09 5.07 3.59
C PHE A 18 -0.71 5.11 2.29
N SER A 19 -1.16 3.95 1.80
CA SER A 19 -2.05 3.80 0.65
C SER A 19 -3.49 4.17 0.97
N TYR A 20 -3.95 3.93 2.20
CA TYR A 20 -5.30 4.30 2.61
C TYR A 20 -5.50 5.81 2.58
N GLY A 21 -4.50 6.61 2.93
CA GLY A 21 -4.64 8.07 3.00
C GLY A 21 -5.21 8.55 4.32
N ASN A 22 -5.37 9.87 4.47
CA ASN A 22 -5.83 10.50 5.71
C ASN A 22 -6.51 11.85 5.44
N ILE A 23 -6.92 12.55 6.48
CA ILE A 23 -7.52 13.90 6.44
C ILE A 23 -6.58 15.00 6.95
N ILE A 24 -5.27 14.87 6.75
CA ILE A 24 -4.28 15.83 7.25
C ILE A 24 -3.67 16.56 6.06
N SER A 25 -4.06 17.82 5.86
CA SER A 25 -3.59 18.63 4.73
C SER A 25 -2.11 18.91 4.84
N GLU A 26 -1.70 19.38 6.02
CA GLU A 26 -0.36 19.83 6.38
C GLU A 26 -0.02 19.32 7.78
N TYR A 27 1.24 19.51 8.20
CA TYR A 27 1.67 19.12 9.54
C TYR A 27 0.73 19.68 10.62
N GLU A 28 0.14 18.79 11.42
CA GLU A 28 -0.82 19.12 12.48
C GLU A 28 -2.00 20.00 12.00
N THR A 29 -2.51 19.75 10.79
CA THR A 29 -3.66 20.49 10.22
C THR A 29 -4.68 19.55 9.58
N PHE A 30 -5.93 19.58 10.04
CA PHE A 30 -7.01 18.80 9.43
C PHE A 30 -7.51 19.42 8.12
N ALA A 31 -7.98 18.56 7.22
CA ALA A 31 -8.69 18.91 6.00
C ALA A 31 -10.13 18.37 6.04
N ASP A 32 -11.00 18.96 5.24
CA ASP A 32 -12.40 18.50 5.10
C ASP A 32 -12.53 17.22 4.26
N LYS A 33 -11.47 16.84 3.55
CA LYS A 33 -11.48 15.73 2.60
C LYS A 33 -10.38 14.72 2.91
N HIS A 34 -10.75 13.45 2.85
CA HIS A 34 -9.80 12.35 2.84
C HIS A 34 -9.09 12.26 1.49
N ILE A 35 -7.75 12.20 1.52
CA ILE A 35 -6.91 12.07 0.34
C ILE A 35 -5.93 10.92 0.55
N SER A 36 -5.84 10.07 -0.46
CA SER A 36 -4.84 9.03 -0.58
C SER A 36 -3.96 9.26 -1.82
N PRO A 37 -2.81 8.56 -1.93
CA PRO A 37 -2.07 8.48 -3.19
C PRO A 37 -2.96 8.02 -4.35
N GLY A 38 -3.82 7.03 -4.12
CA GLY A 38 -4.79 6.52 -5.10
C GLY A 38 -5.79 7.58 -5.56
N THR A 39 -6.24 8.47 -4.67
CA THR A 39 -7.16 9.57 -5.02
C THR A 39 -6.55 10.49 -6.07
N LEU A 40 -5.26 10.79 -5.92
CA LEU A 40 -4.53 11.71 -6.79
C LEU A 40 -4.18 11.06 -8.13
N VAL A 41 -3.76 9.79 -8.12
CA VAL A 41 -3.49 9.02 -9.34
C VAL A 41 -4.77 8.79 -10.14
N ALA A 42 -5.88 8.42 -9.49
CA ALA A 42 -7.17 8.23 -10.17
C ALA A 42 -7.65 9.53 -10.82
N LYS A 43 -7.48 10.68 -10.13
CA LYS A 43 -7.76 12.00 -10.69
C LYS A 43 -6.90 12.30 -11.93
N TYR A 44 -5.60 11.99 -11.89
CA TYR A 44 -4.71 12.16 -13.03
C TYR A 44 -5.17 11.34 -14.25
N MET A 45 -5.63 10.11 -14.01
CA MET A 45 -6.12 9.20 -15.04
C MET A 45 -7.56 9.50 -15.51
N GLY A 46 -8.28 10.40 -14.85
CA GLY A 46 -9.68 10.71 -15.16
C GLY A 46 -10.65 9.57 -14.84
N ILE A 47 -10.34 8.73 -13.84
CA ILE A 47 -11.16 7.57 -13.43
C ILE A 47 -11.49 7.62 -11.93
N GLU A 48 -12.41 6.76 -11.48
CA GLU A 48 -12.78 6.67 -10.07
C GLU A 48 -11.81 5.79 -9.27
N GLU A 49 -11.48 6.21 -8.05
CA GLU A 49 -10.75 5.38 -7.08
C GLU A 49 -11.72 4.44 -6.35
N LEU A 50 -11.41 3.15 -6.33
CA LEU A 50 -11.94 2.20 -5.35
C LEU A 50 -10.84 1.86 -4.34
N ASN A 51 -10.88 2.53 -3.18
CA ASN A 51 -9.89 2.36 -2.13
C ASN A 51 -10.25 1.18 -1.23
N ILE A 52 -9.46 0.12 -1.33
CA ILE A 52 -9.51 -1.07 -0.48
C ILE A 52 -8.23 -1.24 0.33
N ALA A 53 -7.42 -0.19 0.48
CA ALA A 53 -6.29 -0.19 1.39
C ALA A 53 -6.77 -0.21 2.85
N SER A 54 -5.89 -0.61 3.77
CA SER A 54 -6.26 -0.73 5.18
C SER A 54 -5.09 -0.46 6.12
N PRO A 55 -5.25 0.41 7.15
CA PRO A 55 -4.23 0.62 8.15
C PRO A 55 -3.73 -0.67 8.79
N GLY A 56 -2.42 -0.90 8.79
CA GLY A 56 -1.79 -2.09 9.38
C GLY A 56 -1.77 -3.34 8.51
N LEU A 57 -2.22 -3.28 7.25
CA LEU A 57 -2.06 -4.41 6.33
C LEU A 57 -0.56 -4.76 6.13
N SER A 58 -0.28 -6.05 5.91
CA SER A 58 1.04 -6.61 5.55
C SER A 58 1.06 -7.00 4.06
N LEU A 59 2.21 -7.45 3.55
CA LEU A 59 2.34 -7.95 2.17
C LEU A 59 1.40 -9.12 1.87
N ASP A 60 1.35 -10.13 2.74
CA ASP A 60 0.41 -11.25 2.62
C ASP A 60 -1.06 -10.81 2.76
N GLY A 61 -1.31 -9.74 3.52
CA GLY A 61 -2.63 -9.10 3.58
C GLY A 61 -3.05 -8.44 2.26
N VAL A 62 -2.12 -7.79 1.56
CA VAL A 62 -2.34 -7.25 0.22
C VAL A 62 -2.62 -8.38 -0.77
N LEU A 63 -1.76 -9.40 -0.79
CA LEU A 63 -1.95 -10.57 -1.66
C LEU A 63 -3.33 -11.22 -1.42
N ARG A 64 -3.69 -11.46 -0.15
CA ARG A 64 -5.01 -11.99 0.22
C ARG A 64 -6.15 -11.13 -0.33
N ARG A 65 -6.06 -9.80 -0.21
CA ARG A 65 -7.06 -8.86 -0.73
C ARG A 65 -7.23 -8.99 -2.25
N LEU A 66 -6.12 -9.18 -2.98
CA LEU A 66 -6.15 -9.42 -4.43
C LEU A 66 -6.82 -10.76 -4.81
N HIS A 67 -6.90 -11.73 -3.90
CA HIS A 67 -7.61 -12.99 -4.13
C HIS A 67 -9.06 -12.97 -3.65
N SER A 68 -9.37 -12.25 -2.57
CA SER A 68 -10.69 -12.31 -1.92
C SER A 68 -11.65 -11.20 -2.35
N TYR A 69 -11.16 -10.10 -2.90
CA TYR A 69 -12.01 -9.02 -3.39
C TYR A 69 -12.49 -9.30 -4.82
N LYS A 70 -13.73 -8.92 -5.11
CA LYS A 70 -14.32 -9.06 -6.45
C LYS A 70 -13.90 -7.87 -7.31
N PHE A 71 -13.19 -8.13 -8.40
CA PHE A 71 -12.78 -7.13 -9.37
C PHE A 71 -13.57 -7.25 -10.67
N GLU A 72 -13.68 -6.14 -11.36
CA GLU A 72 -14.21 -6.05 -12.72
C GLU A 72 -13.08 -6.24 -13.74
N ARG A 73 -13.44 -6.64 -14.95
CA ARG A 73 -12.46 -6.94 -16.02
C ARG A 73 -11.55 -5.74 -16.33
N ASP A 74 -12.09 -4.53 -16.29
CA ASP A 74 -11.39 -3.31 -16.69
C ASP A 74 -10.75 -2.55 -15.52
N ASP A 75 -10.73 -3.13 -14.33
CA ASP A 75 -10.06 -2.53 -13.18
C ASP A 75 -8.54 -2.36 -13.44
N ILE A 76 -7.99 -1.25 -12.95
CA ILE A 76 -6.56 -0.91 -12.95
C ILE A 76 -6.07 -0.92 -11.51
N PHE A 77 -4.84 -1.33 -11.24
CA PHE A 77 -4.37 -1.59 -9.87
C PHE A 77 -3.21 -0.68 -9.47
N LEU A 78 -3.36 0.03 -8.35
CA LEU A 78 -2.29 0.72 -7.66
C LEU A 78 -2.02 0.01 -6.32
N ILE A 79 -0.87 -0.63 -6.20
CA ILE A 79 -0.55 -1.55 -5.11
C ILE A 79 0.59 -0.99 -4.27
N GLY A 80 0.25 -0.51 -3.07
CA GLY A 80 1.21 -0.11 -2.06
C GLY A 80 1.69 -1.29 -1.25
N LEU A 81 2.98 -1.60 -1.36
CA LEU A 81 3.66 -2.68 -0.66
C LEU A 81 3.94 -2.25 0.80
N PRO A 82 3.33 -2.90 1.81
CA PRO A 82 3.54 -2.56 3.21
C PRO A 82 4.91 -3.03 3.74
N PRO A 83 5.31 -2.63 4.96
CA PRO A 83 6.55 -3.08 5.59
C PRO A 83 6.71 -4.61 5.59
N ASN A 84 7.92 -5.08 5.28
CA ASN A 84 8.32 -6.50 5.30
C ASN A 84 8.31 -7.12 6.71
N LEU A 85 8.34 -6.29 7.76
CA LEU A 85 8.31 -6.71 9.16
C LEU A 85 6.97 -7.29 9.60
N ARG A 86 5.91 -7.12 8.80
CA ARG A 86 4.55 -7.48 9.18
C ARG A 86 4.09 -8.76 8.50
N LEU A 87 3.29 -9.54 9.22
CA LEU A 87 2.46 -10.61 8.66
C LEU A 87 1.04 -10.57 9.24
N GLN A 88 0.10 -11.29 8.63
CA GLN A 88 -1.25 -11.40 9.15
C GLN A 88 -1.55 -12.81 9.66
N ALA A 89 -2.03 -12.91 10.90
CA ALA A 89 -2.54 -14.14 11.49
C ALA A 89 -4.07 -14.12 11.52
N VAL A 90 -4.71 -15.28 11.34
CA VAL A 90 -6.17 -15.44 11.43
C VAL A 90 -6.62 -15.21 12.88
N ARG A 91 -7.82 -14.63 13.06
CA ARG A 91 -8.51 -14.44 14.33
C ARG A 91 -9.97 -14.86 14.25
N THR A 92 -10.57 -15.01 15.42
CA THR A 92 -12.00 -15.33 15.60
C THR A 92 -12.91 -14.11 15.53
N GLU A 93 -12.35 -12.90 15.60
CA GLU A 93 -13.07 -11.64 15.63
C GLU A 93 -12.61 -10.72 14.49
N PRO A 94 -13.50 -9.87 13.96
CA PRO A 94 -13.14 -8.92 12.92
C PRO A 94 -12.11 -7.92 13.44
N ARG A 95 -11.18 -7.55 12.57
CA ARG A 95 -10.12 -6.59 12.90
C ARG A 95 -10.75 -5.21 13.13
N ASN A 96 -10.41 -4.59 14.26
CA ASN A 96 -10.69 -3.17 14.44
C ASN A 96 -9.78 -2.35 13.51
N GLN A 97 -10.34 -1.92 12.39
CA GLN A 97 -9.65 -1.15 11.34
C GLN A 97 -9.67 0.37 11.64
N ASN A 98 -10.64 0.82 12.45
CA ASN A 98 -10.70 2.17 13.02
C ASN A 98 -9.78 2.25 14.24
N LYS A 99 -8.49 2.03 14.02
CA LYS A 99 -7.49 2.16 15.09
C LYS A 99 -7.42 3.63 15.52
N ILE A 100 -8.24 4.05 16.49
CA ILE A 100 -7.90 5.21 17.31
C ILE A 100 -6.58 4.85 17.99
N ARG A 101 -5.49 5.49 17.58
CA ARG A 101 -4.12 5.12 17.96
C ARG A 101 -3.79 5.60 19.37
N LYS A 102 -4.47 5.05 20.39
CA LYS A 102 -4.31 5.42 21.82
C LYS A 102 -3.07 4.85 22.51
N LYS A 103 -2.22 4.08 21.80
CA LYS A 103 -1.09 3.33 22.41
C LYS A 103 0.04 4.23 22.94
N PHE A 104 0.02 5.53 22.64
CA PHE A 104 1.01 6.49 23.13
C PHE A 104 0.48 7.22 24.37
N ASN A 105 1.36 7.52 25.33
CA ASN A 105 1.02 8.43 26.43
C ASN A 105 0.72 9.81 25.84
N ASN A 106 -0.52 10.29 26.01
CA ASN A 106 -1.01 11.57 25.46
C ASN A 106 -0.83 11.72 23.93
N PRO A 107 -1.51 10.89 23.12
CA PRO A 107 -1.40 10.99 21.67
C PRO A 107 -2.02 12.29 21.16
N SER A 108 -1.42 12.92 20.15
CA SER A 108 -1.99 14.13 19.54
C SER A 108 -3.37 13.87 18.92
N GLU A 109 -4.20 14.90 18.80
CA GLU A 109 -5.52 14.73 18.19
C GLU A 109 -5.44 14.35 16.70
N TRP A 110 -4.41 14.83 15.99
CA TRP A 110 -4.14 14.49 14.60
C TRP A 110 -3.83 13.00 14.44
N ARG A 111 -2.93 12.45 15.27
CA ARG A 111 -2.64 11.00 15.27
C ARG A 111 -3.89 10.17 15.54
N GLN A 112 -4.74 10.62 16.46
CA GLN A 112 -5.96 9.89 16.83
C GLN A 112 -7.02 9.91 15.74
N ASN A 113 -7.10 10.97 14.94
CA ASN A 113 -8.22 11.22 14.04
C ASN A 113 -7.88 11.24 12.54
N ALA A 114 -6.61 11.26 12.16
CA ALA A 114 -6.17 11.34 10.76
C ALA A 114 -6.79 10.27 9.85
N PHE A 115 -7.07 9.09 10.38
CA PHE A 115 -7.59 7.94 9.62
C PHE A 115 -9.06 7.64 9.92
N ASN A 116 -9.74 8.44 10.75
CA ASN A 116 -11.11 8.17 11.20
C ASN A 116 -12.17 8.55 10.16
N GLN A 117 -11.78 9.31 9.14
CA GLN A 117 -12.61 9.65 7.99
C GLN A 117 -12.00 9.04 6.74
N GLY A 118 -12.83 8.58 5.82
CA GLY A 118 -12.40 7.96 4.57
C GLY A 118 -13.36 6.90 4.06
N PRO A 119 -13.00 6.21 2.96
CA PRO A 119 -13.80 5.15 2.40
C PRO A 119 -13.93 3.98 3.39
N LYS A 120 -15.07 3.29 3.35
CA LYS A 120 -15.31 2.11 4.20
C LYS A 120 -14.24 1.06 3.93
N ILE A 121 -13.43 0.75 4.95
CA ILE A 121 -12.42 -0.29 4.86
C ILE A 121 -13.14 -1.66 4.87
N PRO A 122 -12.87 -2.54 3.89
CA PRO A 122 -13.48 -3.86 3.92
C PRO A 122 -13.01 -4.69 5.10
N GLU A 123 -13.97 -5.27 5.82
CA GLU A 123 -13.79 -6.09 7.02
C GLU A 123 -12.93 -7.34 6.76
N ASP A 124 -12.13 -7.75 7.76
CA ASP A 124 -11.33 -8.97 7.72
C ASP A 124 -11.14 -9.56 9.13
N TRP A 125 -10.86 -10.87 9.20
CA TRP A 125 -10.67 -11.64 10.45
C TRP A 125 -9.18 -11.90 10.71
N PHE A 126 -8.35 -10.88 10.51
CA PHE A 126 -6.91 -11.04 10.66
C PHE A 126 -6.34 -10.06 11.68
N ILE A 127 -5.13 -10.34 12.18
CA ILE A 127 -4.35 -9.42 12.99
C ILE A 127 -2.95 -9.28 12.43
N THR A 128 -2.48 -8.05 12.39
CA THR A 128 -1.09 -7.75 12.09
C THR A 128 -0.22 -8.18 13.26
N LYS A 129 0.74 -9.04 12.97
CA LYS A 129 1.86 -9.43 13.82
C LYS A 129 3.16 -8.87 13.25
N THR A 130 4.21 -8.74 14.06
CA THR A 130 5.54 -8.36 13.60
C THR A 130 6.59 -9.41 13.94
N TRP A 131 7.51 -9.67 13.01
CA TRP A 131 8.54 -10.70 13.15
C TRP A 131 9.46 -10.47 14.35
N ASP A 132 9.72 -9.22 14.70
CA ASP A 132 10.65 -8.79 15.74
C ASP A 132 10.04 -8.77 17.16
N SER A 133 8.71 -8.76 17.28
CA SER A 133 8.04 -8.63 18.58
C SER A 133 7.09 -9.77 18.93
N ASP A 134 6.51 -10.44 17.93
CA ASP A 134 5.54 -11.52 18.14
C ASP A 134 6.14 -12.93 17.99
N PHE A 135 7.39 -13.04 17.52
CA PHE A 135 8.04 -14.32 17.26
C PHE A 135 9.44 -14.37 17.89
N GLU A 136 9.76 -15.50 18.52
CA GLU A 136 11.09 -15.75 19.07
C GLU A 136 11.98 -16.48 18.06
N LYS A 137 13.29 -16.19 18.09
CA LYS A 137 14.34 -16.95 17.37
C LYS A 137 14.19 -16.99 15.85
N VAL A 138 13.78 -15.87 15.26
CA VAL A 138 13.73 -15.70 13.80
C VAL A 138 14.99 -14.97 13.34
N ASP A 139 15.62 -15.44 12.26
CA ASP A 139 16.60 -14.63 11.54
C ASP A 139 15.84 -13.51 10.83
N LEU A 140 15.82 -12.32 11.45
CA LEU A 140 14.99 -11.22 11.02
C LEU A 140 15.36 -10.73 9.61
N LEU A 141 16.66 -10.69 9.29
CA LEU A 141 17.13 -10.20 8.00
C LEU A 141 16.70 -11.16 6.89
N GLU A 142 17.02 -12.44 7.03
CA GLU A 142 16.69 -13.43 6.01
C GLU A 142 15.18 -13.66 5.90
N THR A 143 14.47 -13.67 7.02
CA THR A 143 13.02 -13.87 7.04
C THR A 143 12.30 -12.71 6.36
N THR A 144 12.68 -11.47 6.66
CA THR A 144 12.02 -10.30 6.03
C THR A 144 12.39 -10.17 4.55
N ALA A 145 13.62 -10.52 4.17
CA ALA A 145 14.04 -10.58 2.77
C ALA A 145 13.22 -11.62 1.99
N TYR A 146 13.22 -12.88 2.44
CA TYR A 146 12.41 -13.94 1.85
C TYR A 146 10.93 -13.56 1.78
N TRP A 147 10.34 -13.14 2.91
CA TRP A 147 8.93 -12.81 3.00
C TRP A 147 8.54 -11.69 2.04
N SER A 148 9.41 -10.69 1.89
CA SER A 148 9.18 -9.59 0.98
C SER A 148 9.20 -10.02 -0.49
N PHE A 149 10.29 -10.66 -0.94
CA PHE A 149 10.45 -11.03 -2.34
C PHE A 149 9.43 -12.08 -2.77
N TYR A 150 9.15 -13.04 -1.89
CA TYR A 150 8.14 -14.07 -2.12
C TYR A 150 6.75 -13.45 -2.35
N ASN A 151 6.29 -12.57 -1.45
CA ASN A 151 4.97 -11.96 -1.59
C ASN A 151 4.89 -10.97 -2.76
N ILE A 152 5.95 -10.21 -3.04
CA ILE A 152 5.99 -9.30 -4.20
C ILE A 152 5.86 -10.11 -5.49
N LEU A 153 6.62 -11.19 -5.63
CA LEU A 153 6.54 -12.07 -6.79
C LEU A 153 5.13 -12.67 -6.94
N LEU A 154 4.52 -13.17 -5.86
CA LEU A 154 3.15 -13.69 -5.89
C LEU A 154 2.12 -12.62 -6.26
N ILE A 155 2.29 -11.38 -5.80
CA ILE A 155 1.44 -10.25 -6.20
C ILE A 155 1.57 -10.01 -7.71
N GLN A 156 2.80 -9.97 -8.25
CA GLN A 156 3.04 -9.78 -9.68
C GLN A 156 2.49 -10.92 -10.52
N LEU A 157 2.66 -12.17 -10.09
CA LEU A 157 2.06 -13.34 -10.75
C LEU A 157 0.54 -13.27 -10.71
N THR A 158 -0.05 -12.89 -9.57
CA THR A 158 -1.51 -12.71 -9.43
C THR A 158 -2.02 -11.64 -10.39
N MET A 159 -1.29 -10.54 -10.54
CA MET A 159 -1.63 -9.49 -11.50
C MET A 159 -1.46 -9.95 -12.94
N THR A 160 -0.36 -10.62 -13.25
CA THR A 160 -0.14 -11.20 -14.58
C THR A 160 -1.28 -12.14 -14.95
N HIS A 161 -1.67 -13.07 -14.06
CA HIS A 161 -2.79 -13.97 -14.32
C HIS A 161 -4.13 -13.26 -14.41
N LYS A 162 -4.43 -12.26 -13.56
CA LYS A 162 -5.71 -11.52 -13.63
C LYS A 162 -5.80 -10.63 -14.88
N LEU A 163 -4.68 -10.12 -15.37
CA LEU A 163 -4.61 -9.23 -16.52
C LEU A 163 -4.47 -9.99 -17.85
N SER A 164 -3.76 -11.12 -17.86
CA SER A 164 -3.46 -11.90 -19.07
C SER A 164 -4.68 -12.55 -19.70
N TYR A 165 -5.80 -12.65 -18.97
CA TYR A 165 -6.98 -13.29 -19.56
C TYR A 165 -7.52 -12.53 -20.76
N HIS A 166 -7.38 -11.20 -20.89
CA HIS A 166 -8.20 -10.49 -21.89
C HIS A 166 -7.83 -9.07 -22.36
N LEU A 167 -6.70 -8.46 -21.98
CA LEU A 167 -6.50 -7.00 -22.13
C LEU A 167 -5.03 -6.61 -22.37
N PRO A 168 -4.74 -5.40 -22.91
CA PRO A 168 -3.37 -4.93 -23.16
C PRO A 168 -2.52 -4.93 -21.89
N GLU A 169 -1.21 -5.11 -22.10
CA GLU A 169 -0.16 -5.11 -21.07
C GLU A 169 -0.21 -3.83 -20.22
N ASN A 170 0.23 -3.92 -18.94
CA ASN A 170 0.40 -2.80 -17.99
C ASN A 170 -0.87 -2.15 -17.40
N ARG A 171 -1.61 -2.91 -16.58
CA ARG A 171 -2.72 -2.37 -15.75
C ARG A 171 -2.47 -2.44 -14.25
N TYR A 172 -1.22 -2.59 -13.83
CA TYR A 172 -0.87 -2.52 -12.42
C TYR A 172 0.46 -1.83 -12.20
N TRP A 173 0.58 -1.14 -11.07
CA TRP A 173 1.83 -0.57 -10.60
C TRP A 173 2.03 -0.88 -9.12
N LEU A 174 3.28 -1.15 -8.76
CA LEU A 174 3.73 -1.35 -7.39
C LEU A 174 4.50 -0.12 -6.91
N TYR A 175 4.38 0.19 -5.63
CA TYR A 175 5.25 1.14 -4.95
C TYR A 175 5.45 0.74 -3.49
N ASN A 176 6.54 1.17 -2.88
CA ASN A 176 6.80 0.92 -1.47
C ASN A 176 6.08 1.94 -0.59
N SER A 177 5.23 1.46 0.31
CA SER A 177 4.50 2.34 1.24
C SER A 177 5.39 2.91 2.33
N VAL A 178 6.39 2.18 2.80
CA VAL A 178 7.19 2.59 3.97
C VAL A 178 8.66 2.65 3.60
N HIS A 179 9.30 1.50 3.39
CA HIS A 179 10.70 1.40 3.04
C HIS A 179 10.88 0.61 1.75
N GLY A 180 11.99 0.84 1.05
CA GLY A 180 12.35 0.07 -0.14
C GLY A 180 12.48 -1.42 0.15
N HIS A 181 11.81 -2.28 -0.61
CA HIS A 181 12.02 -3.72 -0.45
C HIS A 181 13.28 -4.21 -1.16
N MET A 182 13.68 -3.58 -2.26
CA MET A 182 14.82 -4.03 -3.07
C MET A 182 16.19 -3.62 -2.52
N GLN A 183 16.22 -2.79 -1.48
CA GLN A 183 17.43 -2.46 -0.72
C GLN A 183 17.92 -3.62 0.16
N GLN A 184 17.08 -4.64 0.40
CA GLN A 184 17.44 -5.79 1.22
C GLN A 184 18.52 -6.64 0.52
N THR A 185 19.53 -7.02 1.27
CA THR A 185 20.63 -7.88 0.82
C THR A 185 20.60 -9.21 1.56
N THR A 186 20.98 -10.27 0.85
CA THR A 186 21.04 -11.66 1.35
C THR A 186 22.08 -12.42 0.54
N ASP A 187 22.76 -13.38 1.18
CA ASP A 187 23.68 -14.32 0.52
C ASP A 187 23.02 -15.66 0.18
N LYS A 188 21.75 -15.87 0.55
CA LYS A 188 21.01 -17.11 0.32
C LYS A 188 20.58 -17.21 -1.15
N PRO A 189 21.06 -18.20 -1.92
CA PRO A 189 20.77 -18.30 -3.35
C PRO A 189 19.28 -18.40 -3.67
N GLU A 190 18.49 -19.08 -2.84
CA GLU A 190 17.05 -19.22 -3.03
C GLU A 190 16.29 -17.90 -2.85
N ILE A 191 16.75 -17.03 -1.95
CA ILE A 191 16.14 -15.70 -1.73
C ILE A 191 16.56 -14.74 -2.85
N GLN A 192 17.82 -14.80 -3.28
CA GLN A 192 18.30 -14.05 -4.44
C GLN A 192 17.53 -14.41 -5.71
N ARG A 193 17.26 -15.71 -5.95
CA ARG A 193 16.42 -16.15 -7.08
C ARG A 193 15.00 -15.57 -7.02
N LEU A 194 14.41 -15.39 -5.85
CA LEU A 194 13.11 -14.73 -5.72
C LEU A 194 13.21 -13.25 -6.10
N ARG A 195 14.24 -12.56 -5.60
CA ARG A 195 14.52 -11.14 -5.91
C ARG A 195 14.68 -10.91 -7.40
N ASP A 196 15.48 -11.75 -8.07
CA ASP A 196 15.83 -11.60 -9.49
C ASP A 196 14.64 -11.84 -10.43
N GLN A 197 13.58 -12.51 -9.96
CA GLN A 197 12.35 -12.75 -10.71
C GLN A 197 11.35 -11.58 -10.61
N ILE A 198 11.58 -10.59 -9.75
CA ILE A 198 10.69 -9.45 -9.60
C ILE A 198 10.78 -8.57 -10.83
N ASN A 199 9.65 -8.34 -11.49
CA ASN A 199 9.55 -7.45 -12.63
C ASN A 199 9.66 -5.99 -12.17
N MET A 200 10.70 -5.30 -12.64
CA MET A 200 10.99 -3.91 -12.26
C MET A 200 10.24 -2.87 -13.10
N LEU A 201 9.68 -3.25 -14.26
CA LEU A 201 9.03 -2.32 -15.19
C LEU A 201 7.82 -1.62 -14.56
N ASN A 202 7.03 -2.37 -13.77
CA ASN A 202 5.84 -1.86 -13.10
C ASN A 202 6.09 -1.52 -11.61
N TYR A 203 7.34 -1.32 -11.21
CA TYR A 203 7.70 -1.08 -9.81
C TYR A 203 8.37 0.29 -9.63
N TYR A 204 7.60 1.25 -9.12
CA TYR A 204 8.05 2.60 -8.85
C TYR A 204 8.98 2.66 -7.64
N LYS A 205 10.18 3.24 -7.82
CA LYS A 205 11.21 3.45 -6.80
C LYS A 205 11.40 2.21 -5.89
N PRO A 206 11.88 1.09 -6.43
CA PRO A 206 11.93 -0.19 -5.70
C PRO A 206 12.82 -0.18 -4.45
N ASP A 207 13.83 0.70 -4.42
CA ASP A 207 14.83 0.81 -3.35
C ASP A 207 14.48 1.84 -2.28
N THR A 208 13.42 2.64 -2.45
CA THR A 208 12.97 3.62 -1.45
C THR A 208 11.47 3.49 -1.21
N GLY A 209 10.98 3.93 -0.05
CA GLY A 209 9.55 4.05 0.24
C GLY A 209 9.16 5.45 0.70
N MET A 210 7.85 5.70 0.75
CA MET A 210 7.32 7.02 1.15
C MET A 210 7.82 7.46 2.53
N HIS A 211 7.93 6.52 3.48
CA HIS A 211 8.36 6.87 4.83
C HIS A 211 9.82 7.29 4.87
N ASP A 212 10.68 6.65 4.07
CA ASP A 212 12.10 7.03 3.95
C ASP A 212 12.25 8.52 3.58
N GLU A 213 11.39 9.01 2.68
CA GLU A 213 11.39 10.41 2.24
C GLU A 213 10.68 11.35 3.25
N VAL A 214 9.58 10.92 3.85
CA VAL A 214 8.82 11.71 4.86
C VAL A 214 9.63 11.96 6.12
N LEU A 215 10.54 11.04 6.49
CA LEU A 215 11.43 11.22 7.63
C LEU A 215 12.47 12.34 7.44
N LEU A 216 12.73 12.76 6.20
CA LEU A 216 13.70 13.81 5.90
C LEU A 216 13.18 15.22 6.20
N ASP A 217 11.86 15.41 6.25
CA ASP A 217 11.26 16.72 6.47
C ASP A 217 9.94 16.60 7.23
N GLN A 218 9.91 17.17 8.44
CA GLN A 218 8.76 17.16 9.33
C GLN A 218 7.51 17.75 8.68
N LYS A 219 7.64 18.67 7.71
CA LYS A 219 6.48 19.27 7.02
C LYS A 219 5.63 18.24 6.27
N TYR A 220 6.18 17.07 5.98
CA TYR A 220 5.49 15.97 5.30
C TYR A 220 4.79 15.01 6.25
N GLN A 221 5.01 15.15 7.56
CA GLN A 221 4.44 14.26 8.57
C GLN A 221 3.04 14.73 8.97
N ILE A 222 2.24 13.80 9.52
CA ILE A 222 0.92 14.11 10.06
C ILE A 222 1.04 14.97 11.33
N ALA A 223 1.92 14.57 12.24
CA ALA A 223 2.09 15.22 13.54
C ALA A 223 3.44 14.89 14.17
N ARG A 224 3.77 15.56 15.28
CA ARG A 224 5.00 15.30 16.04
C ARG A 224 5.16 13.84 16.50
N ASP A 225 4.04 13.13 16.66
CA ASP A 225 3.97 11.76 17.13
C ASP A 225 3.44 10.79 16.07
N ASP A 226 3.31 11.23 14.81
CA ASP A 226 2.91 10.37 13.70
C ASP A 226 3.61 10.74 12.38
N THR A 227 4.60 9.94 12.00
CA THR A 227 5.45 10.11 10.81
C THR A 227 4.81 9.62 9.51
N HIS A 228 3.51 9.34 9.51
CA HIS A 228 2.81 9.07 8.25
C HIS A 228 2.77 10.33 7.38
N PRO A 229 2.71 10.19 6.04
CA PRO A 229 2.63 11.31 5.11
C PRO A 229 1.31 12.08 5.25
N ASN A 230 1.37 13.40 5.13
CA ASN A 230 0.22 14.28 4.95
C ASN A 230 -0.06 14.55 3.45
N HIS A 231 -1.06 15.38 3.15
CA HIS A 231 -1.47 15.64 1.77
C HIS A 231 -0.43 16.40 0.94
N ILE A 232 0.41 17.24 1.56
CA ILE A 232 1.53 17.88 0.84
C ILE A 232 2.44 16.81 0.25
N TYR A 233 2.82 15.81 1.05
CA TYR A 233 3.65 14.72 0.56
C TYR A 233 2.92 13.87 -0.48
N TYR A 234 1.64 13.53 -0.26
CA TYR A 234 0.88 12.75 -1.24
C TYR A 234 0.79 13.43 -2.61
N LYS A 235 0.62 14.75 -2.67
CA LYS A 235 0.64 15.52 -3.92
C LYS A 235 1.98 15.39 -4.64
N ARG A 236 3.08 15.66 -3.93
CA ARG A 236 4.42 15.52 -4.49
C ARG A 236 4.68 14.09 -4.98
N TRP A 237 4.38 13.08 -4.16
CA TRP A 237 4.57 11.69 -4.54
C TRP A 237 3.76 11.33 -5.78
N ALA A 238 2.50 11.76 -5.85
CA ALA A 238 1.63 11.46 -6.99
C ALA A 238 2.09 12.14 -8.29
N GLU A 239 2.61 13.37 -8.21
CA GLU A 239 3.21 14.07 -9.36
C GLU A 239 4.43 13.31 -9.91
N GLU A 240 5.34 12.89 -9.03
CA GLU A 240 6.52 12.10 -9.42
C GLU A 240 6.10 10.72 -9.99
N PHE A 241 5.16 10.04 -9.33
CA PHE A 241 4.63 8.74 -9.76
C PHE A 241 3.94 8.82 -11.13
N CYS A 242 3.05 9.80 -11.35
CA CYS A 242 2.34 9.95 -12.61
C CYS A 242 3.28 10.32 -13.77
N THR A 243 4.34 11.09 -13.48
CA THR A 243 5.40 11.40 -14.44
C THR A 243 6.12 10.12 -14.86
N TRP A 244 6.56 9.30 -13.90
CA TRP A 244 7.19 8.00 -14.16
C TRP A 244 6.28 7.04 -14.91
N MET A 245 5.01 6.96 -14.51
CA MET A 245 3.99 6.12 -15.13
C MET A 245 3.81 6.47 -16.61
N SER A 246 3.83 7.76 -16.95
CA SER A 246 3.67 8.24 -18.34
C SER A 246 4.91 8.03 -19.21
N GLN A 247 6.09 7.86 -18.60
CA GLN A 247 7.34 7.55 -19.31
C GLN A 247 7.55 6.05 -19.49
N SER A 248 6.86 5.24 -18.69
CA SER A 248 6.96 3.77 -18.67
C SER A 248 5.84 3.07 -19.46
N ALA A 249 4.83 3.84 -19.92
CA ALA A 249 3.74 3.40 -20.77
C ALA A 249 4.11 3.52 -22.26
#